data_AF-A0A925U1X7-F1
#
_entry.id   AF-A0A925U1X7-F1
#
_cell.length_a   1.000
_cell.length_b   1.000
_cell.length_c   1.000
_cell.angle_alpha   90.00
_cell.angle_beta   90.00
_cell.angle_gamma   90.00
#
_symmetry.space_group_name_H-M   'P 1'
#
loop_
_entity.id
_entity.type
_entity.pdbx_description
1 polymer ?
#
loop_
_entity_poly.entity_id
_entity_poly.type
_entity_poly.pdbx_seq_one_letter_code
_entity_poly.pdbx_strand_id
1 'polypeptide(L)' 'MKTNHAAKSFPAAVETALPFRQAPHNVEAEQALLGAILVNNEAFDRVSAFLEPHHFFEPLHSRIFETAAKL' A
#
# COMPACT_ATOMS: atom_id res chain seq x y z
N MET A 1 8.44 -35.36 53.72
CA MET A 1 7.54 -34.20 53.61
C MET A 1 7.76 -33.61 52.22
N LYS A 2 6.73 -33.60 51.36
CA LYS A 2 6.79 -33.16 49.96
C LYS A 2 6.53 -31.66 49.90
N THR A 3 7.38 -30.88 49.23
CA THR A 3 7.00 -29.56 48.69
C THR A 3 7.70 -29.31 47.37
N ASN A 4 7.01 -29.68 46.29
CA ASN A 4 7.30 -29.27 44.93
C ASN A 4 7.29 -27.73 44.85
N HIS A 5 8.44 -27.10 44.59
CA HIS A 5 8.44 -25.74 44.06
C HIS A 5 8.19 -25.82 42.56
N ALA A 6 6.91 -25.72 42.21
CA ALA A 6 6.43 -25.68 40.85
C ALA A 6 7.16 -24.58 40.06
N ALA A 7 7.68 -24.98 38.90
CA ALA A 7 8.15 -24.08 37.86
C ALA A 7 7.06 -23.04 37.58
N LYS A 8 7.38 -21.76 37.78
CA LYS A 8 6.55 -20.68 37.26
C LYS A 8 6.75 -20.67 35.74
N SER A 9 5.91 -21.42 35.04
CA SER A 9 5.74 -21.27 33.60
C SER A 9 5.24 -19.84 33.36
N PHE A 10 6.09 -19.00 32.77
CA PHE A 10 5.65 -17.73 32.23
C PHE A 10 4.74 -18.04 31.04
N PRO A 11 3.50 -17.54 30.99
CA PRO A 11 2.71 -17.69 29.79
C PRO A 11 3.47 -17.02 28.65
N ALA A 12 3.72 -17.77 27.57
CA ALA A 12 4.26 -17.23 26.33
C ALA A 12 3.39 -16.03 25.95
N ALA A 13 3.98 -14.83 26.00
CA ALA A 13 3.30 -13.62 25.61
C ALA A 13 2.78 -13.86 24.19
N VAL A 14 1.45 -13.85 24.04
CA VAL A 14 0.82 -13.81 22.73
C VAL A 14 1.22 -12.45 22.17
N GLU A 15 2.26 -12.43 21.35
CA GLU A 15 2.68 -11.27 20.59
C GLU A 15 1.59 -11.03 19.55
N THR A 16 0.51 -10.36 19.98
CA THR A 16 -0.51 -9.84 19.08
C THR A 16 0.17 -8.78 18.24
N ALA A 17 0.63 -9.18 17.05
CA ALA A 17 1.15 -8.27 16.04
C ALA A 17 0.12 -7.15 15.88
N LEU A 18 0.52 -5.92 16.24
CA LEU A 18 -0.32 -4.75 16.05
C LEU A 18 -0.69 -4.68 14.57
N PRO A 19 -1.97 -4.50 14.21
CA PRO A 19 -2.36 -4.42 12.81
C PRO A 19 -1.56 -3.30 12.16
N PHE A 20 -0.70 -3.65 11.20
CA PHE A 20 0.07 -2.67 10.44
C PHE A 20 -0.92 -1.69 9.82
N ARG A 21 -0.91 -0.44 10.30
CA ARG A 21 -1.73 0.63 9.73
C ARG A 21 -1.21 0.87 8.32
N GLN A 22 -2.00 0.48 7.31
CA GLN A 22 -1.71 0.80 5.93
C GLN A 22 -1.72 2.31 5.72
N ALA A 23 -0.88 2.80 4.81
CA ALA A 23 -0.92 4.20 4.41
C ALA A 23 -2.31 4.52 3.82
N PRO A 24 -2.86 5.73 4.06
CA PRO A 24 -4.08 6.18 3.41
C PRO A 24 -3.94 6.11 1.89
N HIS A 25 -4.98 5.63 1.21
CA HIS A 25 -5.05 5.49 -0.24
C HIS A 25 -6.48 5.77 -0.72
N ASN A 26 -6.63 6.08 -2.01
CA ASN A 26 -7.93 6.34 -2.63
C ASN A 26 -7.94 5.77 -4.07
N VAL A 27 -8.56 4.61 -4.22
CA VAL A 27 -8.57 3.85 -5.48
C VAL A 27 -9.39 4.58 -6.55
N GLU A 28 -10.46 5.25 -6.15
CA GLU A 28 -11.33 6.03 -7.05
C GLU A 28 -10.59 7.24 -7.65
N ALA A 29 -9.74 7.90 -6.84
CA ALA A 29 -8.90 9.00 -7.32
C ALA A 29 -7.85 8.52 -8.34
N GLU A 30 -7.24 7.36 -8.11
CA GLU A 30 -6.32 6.74 -9.06
C GLU A 30 -7.01 6.42 -10.39
N GLN A 31 -8.22 5.83 -10.34
CA GLN A 31 -9.01 5.55 -11.55
C GLN A 31 -9.38 6.82 -12.31
N ALA A 32 -9.83 7.86 -11.60
CA ALA A 32 -10.17 9.14 -12.22
C ALA A 32 -8.97 9.78 -12.90
N LEU A 33 -7.79 9.72 -12.27
CA LEU A 33 -6.55 10.22 -12.84
C LEU A 33 -6.15 9.44 -14.11
N LEU A 34 -6.16 8.11 -14.05
CA LEU A 34 -5.84 7.28 -15.22
C LEU A 34 -6.83 7.52 -16.36
N GLY A 35 -8.13 7.65 -16.06
CA GLY A 35 -9.14 8.01 -17.04
C GLY A 35 -8.85 9.36 -17.69
N ALA A 36 -8.46 10.37 -16.90
CA ALA A 36 -8.09 11.68 -17.42
C ALA A 36 -6.87 11.62 -18.36
N ILE A 37 -5.83 10.85 -18.00
CA ILE A 37 -4.63 10.64 -18.83
C ILE A 37 -4.99 9.96 -20.16
N LEU A 38 -5.83 8.92 -20.12
CA LEU A 38 -6.21 8.16 -21.31
C LEU A 38 -7.12 8.95 -22.28
N VAL A 39 -7.87 9.94 -21.76
CA VAL A 39 -8.73 10.82 -22.58
C VAL A 39 -7.96 12.04 -23.09
N ASN A 40 -7.00 12.54 -22.32
CA ASN A 40 -6.20 13.71 -22.65
C ASN A 40 -4.74 13.50 -22.26
N ASN A 41 -3.88 13.27 -23.25
CA ASN A 41 -2.46 13.02 -23.04
C ASN A 41 -1.74 14.21 -22.35
N GLU A 42 -2.21 15.46 -22.52
CA GLU A 42 -1.64 16.62 -21.81
C GLU A 42 -1.81 16.52 -20.28
N ALA A 43 -2.75 15.71 -19.80
CA ALA A 43 -2.92 15.48 -18.36
C ALA A 43 -1.71 14.74 -17.76
N PHE A 44 -1.04 13.89 -18.54
CA PHE A 44 0.17 13.20 -18.10
C PHE A 44 1.30 14.19 -17.80
N ASP A 45 1.54 15.15 -18.70
CA ASP A 45 2.61 16.14 -18.57
C ASP A 45 2.48 17.01 -17.30
N ARG A 46 1.25 17.20 -16.81
CA ARG A 46 0.99 17.97 -15.58
C ARG A 46 1.40 17.23 -14.31
N VAL A 47 1.44 15.90 -14.34
CA VAL A 47 1.67 15.08 -13.15
C VAL A 47 3.02 14.34 -13.19
N SER A 48 3.60 14.13 -14.37
CA SER A 48 4.83 13.35 -14.57
C SER A 48 6.06 13.91 -13.84
N ALA A 49 6.04 15.20 -13.45
CA ALA A 49 7.10 15.82 -12.67
C ALA A 49 7.18 15.34 -11.20
N PHE A 50 6.10 14.76 -10.66
CA PHE A 50 6.04 14.35 -9.24
C PHE A 50 5.35 13.00 -9.02
N LEU A 51 4.62 12.47 -10.00
CA LEU A 51 3.92 11.21 -9.88
C LEU A 51 4.69 10.09 -10.59
N GLU A 52 5.10 9.08 -9.82
CA GLU A 52 5.79 7.91 -10.31
C GLU A 52 4.88 6.66 -10.20
N PRO A 53 5.11 5.62 -11.02
CA PRO A 53 4.30 4.39 -10.95
C PRO A 53 4.19 3.80 -9.55
N HIS A 54 5.24 3.92 -8.72
CA HIS A 54 5.29 3.32 -7.38
C HIS A 54 4.47 4.10 -6.34
N HIS A 55 3.94 5.29 -6.68
CA HIS A 55 3.05 6.06 -5.81
C HIS A 55 1.61 5.55 -5.80
N PHE A 56 1.22 4.75 -6.80
CA PHE A 56 -0.10 4.12 -6.84
C PHE A 56 -0.19 3.01 -5.78
N PHE A 57 -1.29 2.98 -5.05
CA PHE A 57 -1.60 1.92 -4.11
C PHE A 57 -1.98 0.63 -4.84
N GLU A 58 -2.81 0.72 -5.89
CA GLU A 58 -3.20 -0.45 -6.66
C GLU A 58 -2.12 -0.84 -7.69
N PRO A 59 -1.54 -2.06 -7.60
CA PRO A 59 -0.47 -2.49 -8.52
C PRO A 59 -0.90 -2.49 -9.98
N LEU A 60 -2.20 -2.71 -10.26
CA LEU A 60 -2.73 -2.62 -11.61
C LEU A 60 -2.66 -1.19 -12.14
N HIS A 61 -3.02 -0.20 -11.33
CA HIS A 61 -3.00 1.22 -11.73
C HIS A 61 -1.58 1.71 -12.01
N SER A 62 -0.62 1.28 -11.18
CA SER A 62 0.82 1.49 -11.40
C SER A 62 1.27 1.05 -12.79
N ARG A 63 0.90 -0.17 -13.21
CA ARG A 63 1.25 -0.73 -14.52
C ARG A 63 0.58 0.01 -15.68
N ILE A 64 -0.66 0.47 -15.50
CA ILE A 64 -1.36 1.29 -16.51
C ILE A 64 -0.61 2.61 -16.70
N PHE A 65 -0.29 3.31 -15.60
CA PHE A 65 0.46 4.56 -15.65
C PHE A 65 1.84 4.39 -16.31
N GLU A 66 2.58 3.35 -15.93
CA GLU A 66 3.90 3.04 -16.52
C GLU A 66 3.82 2.77 -18.03
N THR A 67 2.75 2.12 -18.48
CA THR A 67 2.54 1.85 -19.90
C THR A 67 2.15 3.12 -20.66
N ALA A 68 1.27 3.95 -20.07
CA ALA A 68 0.89 5.23 -20.66
C ALA A 68 2.09 6.18 -20.82
N ALA A 69 3.06 6.13 -19.90
CA ALA A 69 4.29 6.92 -19.96
C ALA A 69 5.25 6.55 -21.12
N LYS A 70 5.03 5.43 -21.80
CA LYS A 70 5.88 4.93 -22.91
C LYS A 70 5.32 5.27 -24.30
N LEU A 71 4.14 5.89 -24.36
CA LEU A 71 3.46 6.28 -25.61
C LEU A 71 3.83 7.72 -25.99
#